data_AF-A0A3D3ZXJ0-F1
#
_entry.id   AF-A0A3D3ZXJ0-F1
#
_cell.length_a   1.000
_cell.length_b   1.000
_cell.length_c   1.000
_cell.angle_alpha   90.00
_cell.angle_beta   90.00
_cell.angle_gamma   90.00
#
_symmetry.space_group_name_H-M   'P 1'
#
loop_
_entity.id
_entity.type
_entity.pdbx_description
1 polymer ?
#
loop_
_entity_poly.entity_id
_entity_poly.type
_entity_poly.pdbx_seq_one_letter_code
_entity_poly.pdbx_strand_id
1 'polypeptide(L)' 'MVHNGKFAMGRAGVVFVEETAVTRTGRITNGCLGLWDDAQPPALADIASFLSEQGSVPAIQIAHGRRKAST' A
#
# COMPACT_ATOMS: atom_id res chain seq x y z
N MET A 1 -5.59 2.09 8.45
CA MET A 1 -6.18 0.79 8.86
C MET A 1 -7.63 0.60 8.37
N VAL A 2 -8.56 1.55 8.61
CA VAL A 2 -10.00 1.39 8.29
C VAL A 2 -10.29 1.09 6.80
N HIS A 3 -9.58 1.73 5.86
CA HIS A 3 -9.87 1.57 4.42
C HIS A 3 -9.62 0.15 3.90
N ASN A 4 -8.46 -0.45 4.19
CA ASN A 4 -8.12 -1.80 3.72
C ASN A 4 -8.79 -2.88 4.58
N GLY A 5 -8.92 -2.64 5.88
CA GLY A 5 -9.45 -3.62 6.82
C GLY A 5 -10.90 -4.05 6.56
N LYS A 6 -11.75 -3.14 6.05
CA LYS A 6 -13.14 -3.48 5.70
C LYS A 6 -13.24 -4.58 4.64
N PHE A 7 -12.29 -4.66 3.71
CA PHE A 7 -12.29 -5.68 2.67
C PHE A 7 -11.94 -7.05 3.24
N ALA A 8 -10.97 -7.09 4.15
CA ALA A 8 -10.60 -8.32 4.86
C ALA A 8 -11.71 -8.81 5.78
N MET A 9 -12.37 -7.91 6.52
CA MET A 9 -13.58 -8.25 7.29
C MET A 9 -14.73 -8.74 6.40
N GLY A 10 -14.79 -8.26 5.15
CA GLY A 10 -15.69 -8.75 4.10
C GLY A 10 -15.29 -10.10 3.50
N ARG A 11 -14.25 -10.76 4.00
CA ARG A 11 -13.74 -12.08 3.57
C ARG A 11 -13.14 -12.10 2.16
N ALA A 12 -12.57 -10.99 1.71
CA ALA A 12 -11.73 -11.00 0.51
C ALA A 12 -10.50 -11.90 0.72
N GLY A 13 -10.20 -12.80 -0.22
CA GLY A 13 -9.05 -13.72 -0.08
C GLY A 13 -7.68 -13.05 -0.18
N VAL A 14 -7.59 -11.94 -0.92
CA VAL A 14 -6.39 -11.12 -1.07
C VAL A 14 -6.81 -9.65 -1.02
N VAL A 15 -6.03 -8.81 -0.34
CA VAL A 15 -6.26 -7.37 -0.29
C VAL A 15 -4.97 -6.65 -0.67
N PHE A 16 -5.03 -5.88 -1.75
CA PHE A 16 -3.95 -5.01 -2.19
C PHE A 16 -4.07 -3.65 -1.50
N VAL A 17 -2.96 -3.14 -0.98
CA VAL A 17 -2.83 -1.70 -0.68
C VAL A 17 -2.65 -0.91 -1.97
N GLU A 18 -2.85 0.40 -1.88
CA GLU A 18 -2.74 1.31 -3.01
C GLU A 18 -1.35 1.29 -3.67
N GLU A 19 -1.28 1.83 -4.88
CA GLU A 19 -0.04 2.02 -5.63
C GLU A 19 1.03 2.69 -4.74
N THR A 20 2.16 1.99 -4.58
CA THR A 20 3.25 2.42 -3.71
C THR A 20 4.50 2.68 -4.56
N ALA A 21 4.95 3.93 -4.58
CA ALA A 21 6.04 4.35 -5.44
C ALA A 21 7.40 3.86 -4.92
N VAL A 22 8.25 3.37 -5.83
CA VAL A 22 9.61 2.89 -5.51
C VAL A 22 10.66 4.02 -5.44
N THR A 23 10.28 5.24 -5.80
CA THR A 23 11.10 6.45 -5.65
C THR A 23 10.22 7.64 -5.29
N ARG A 24 10.79 8.65 -4.62
CA ARG A 24 10.05 9.86 -4.23
C ARG A 24 9.44 10.61 -5.43
N THR A 25 10.19 10.69 -6.53
CA THR A 25 9.77 11.30 -7.81
C THR A 25 8.86 10.40 -8.63
N GLY A 26 8.78 9.11 -8.28
CA GLY A 26 7.93 8.14 -8.96
C GLY A 26 6.47 8.20 -8.55
N ARG A 27 6.11 8.98 -7.52
CA ARG A 27 4.73 9.14 -7.09
C ARG A 27 3.87 9.85 -8.14
N ILE A 28 2.67 9.33 -8.40
CA ILE A 28 1.68 10.02 -9.25
C ILE A 28 1.33 11.38 -8.64
N THR A 29 0.96 11.38 -7.36
CA THR A 29 0.68 12.61 -6.60
C THR A 29 1.42 12.68 -5.28
N ASN A 30 1.45 13.86 -4.65
CA ASN A 30 2.12 14.04 -3.35
C ASN A 30 1.53 13.18 -2.23
N GLY A 31 0.28 12.71 -2.38
CA GLY A 31 -0.38 11.83 -1.42
C GLY A 31 -0.16 10.33 -1.65
N CYS A 32 0.48 9.93 -2.76
CA CYS A 32 0.77 8.51 -3.02
C CYS A 32 1.71 7.92 -1.96
N LEU A 33 1.51 6.64 -1.66
CA LEU A 33 2.38 5.86 -0.79
C LEU A 33 3.79 5.73 -1.37
N GLY A 34 4.74 5.40 -0.50
CA GLY A 34 6.13 5.22 -0.86
C GLY A 34 6.80 4.05 -0.16
N LEU A 35 7.78 3.47 -0.85
CA LEU A 35 8.65 2.41 -0.33
C LEU A 35 10.07 2.56 -0.90
N TRP A 36 10.64 3.75 -0.71
CA TRP A 36 12.00 4.11 -1.13
C TRP A 36 12.92 4.44 0.06
N ASP A 37 12.38 4.47 1.28
CA ASP A 37 13.06 4.80 2.53
C ASP A 37 12.64 3.83 3.64
N ASP A 38 13.58 3.43 4.48
CA ASP A 38 13.37 2.43 5.55
C ASP A 38 12.42 2.90 6.66
N ALA A 39 12.09 4.19 6.74
CA ALA A 39 11.06 4.71 7.64
C ALA A 39 9.63 4.41 7.16
N GLN A 40 9.42 4.00 5.90
CA GLN A 40 8.10 3.79 5.31
C GLN A 40 7.50 2.38 5.56
N PRO A 41 8.26 1.28 5.51
CA PRO A 41 7.76 -0.07 5.77
C PRO A 41 6.97 -0.27 7.07
N PRO A 42 7.34 0.31 8.23
CA PRO A 42 6.65 0.01 9.50
C PRO A 42 5.13 0.20 9.45
N ALA A 43 4.65 1.31 8.87
CA ALA A 43 3.21 1.58 8.77
C ALA A 43 2.48 0.62 7.80
N LEU A 44 3.17 0.12 6.77
CA LEU A 44 2.62 -0.87 5.85
C LEU A 44 2.61 -2.27 6.48
N ALA A 45 3.58 -2.58 7.34
CA ALA A 45 3.65 -3.83 8.09
C ALA A 45 2.45 -3.97 9.05
N ASP A 46 2.06 -2.89 9.73
CA ASP A 46 0.86 -2.89 10.59
C ASP A 46 -0.42 -3.21 9.81
N ILE A 47 -0.53 -2.68 8.58
CA ILE A 47 -1.66 -3.00 7.68
C ILE A 47 -1.59 -4.47 7.26
N ALA A 48 -0.42 -4.97 6.88
CA ALA A 48 -0.25 -6.36 6.46
C ALA A 48 -0.55 -7.36 7.58
N SER A 49 -0.14 -7.06 8.83
CA SER A 49 -0.47 -7.87 10.02
C SER A 49 -1.98 -7.94 10.20
N PHE A 50 -2.65 -6.79 10.24
CA PHE A 50 -4.10 -6.73 10.40
C PHE A 50 -4.85 -7.52 9.32
N LEU A 51 -4.46 -7.38 8.04
CA LEU A 51 -5.10 -8.13 6.96
C LEU A 51 -4.91 -9.66 7.12
N SER A 52 -3.72 -10.08 7.55
CA SER A 52 -3.40 -11.49 7.80
C SER A 52 -4.21 -12.05 8.98
N GLU A 53 -4.37 -11.28 10.06
CA GLU A 53 -5.20 -11.62 11.23
C GLU A 53 -6.68 -11.83 10.86
N GLN A 54 -7.16 -11.10 9.86
CA GLN A 54 -8.51 -11.23 9.33
C GLN A 54 -8.67 -12.37 8.29
N GLY A 55 -7.60 -13.12 7.98
CA GLY A 55 -7.61 -14.24 7.06
C GLY A 55 -7.45 -13.89 5.58
N SER A 56 -7.07 -12.65 5.26
CA SER A 56 -6.74 -12.21 3.90
C SER A 56 -5.24 -12.26 3.65
N VAL A 57 -4.83 -12.56 2.42
CA VAL A 57 -3.43 -12.37 2.00
C VAL A 57 -3.16 -10.89 1.75
N PRO A 58 -2.24 -10.23 2.49
CA PRO A 58 -1.85 -8.86 2.18
C PRO A 58 -0.99 -8.81 0.92
N ALA A 59 -1.25 -7.84 0.05
CA ALA A 59 -0.49 -7.61 -1.16
C ALA A 59 -0.23 -6.13 -1.39
N ILE A 60 0.79 -5.81 -2.20
CA ILE A 60 1.20 -4.45 -2.52
C ILE A 60 1.51 -4.32 -4.00
N GLN A 61 1.06 -3.22 -4.61
CA GLN A 61 1.46 -2.87 -5.97
C GLN A 61 2.60 -1.86 -5.93
N ILE A 62 3.79 -2.29 -6.33
CA ILE A 62 4.95 -1.41 -6.53
C ILE A 62 4.88 -0.71 -7.89
N ALA A 63 5.23 0.58 -7.95
CA ALA A 63 5.04 1.37 -9.18
C ALA A 63 5.97 2.59 -9.31
N HIS A 64 5.90 3.21 -10.50
CA HIS A 64 6.54 4.47 -10.83
C HIS A 64 5.72 5.22 -11.91
N GLY A 65 5.15 6.37 -11.58
CA GLY A 65 4.26 7.19 -12.43
C GLY A 65 4.90 7.79 -13.68
N ARG A 66 6.24 7.85 -13.74
CA ARG A 66 7.02 8.35 -14.90
C ARG A 66 6.51 9.73 -15.35
N ARG A 67 6.13 9.90 -16.62
CA ARG A 67 5.62 11.16 -17.18
C ARG A 67 4.30 11.64 -16.56
N LYS A 68 3.61 10.78 -15.79
CA LYS A 68 2.38 11.12 -15.06
C LYS A 68 2.64 11.41 -13.58
N ALA A 69 3.91 11.45 -13.16
CA ALA A 69 4.28 11.77 -11.79
C ALA A 69 4.15 13.27 -11.49
N SER A 70 4.22 13.61 -10.20
CA SER A 70 4.28 14.99 -9.69
C SER A 70 3.06 15.86 -10.01
N THR A 71 1.86 15.28 -10.02
CA THR A 71 0.58 16.02 -10.10
C THR A 71 -0.01 16.23 -8.70
#